data_AF-A0A955YXK7-F1
#
_entry.id   AF-A0A955YXK7-F1
#
_cell.length_a   1.000
_cell.length_b   1.000
_cell.length_c   1.000
_cell.angle_alpha   90.00
_cell.angle_beta   90.00
_cell.angle_gamma   90.00
#
_symmetry.space_group_name_H-M   'P 1'
#
loop_
_entity.id
_entity.type
_entity.pdbx_description
1 polymer ?
#
loop_
_entity_poly.entity_id
_entity_poly.type
_entity_poly.pdbx_seq_one_letter_code
_entity_poly.pdbx_strand_id
1 'polypeptide(L)' 'MVDLFADGWPTTGADPGLTYPADAPEKRIDFIFHETTWAAPTCARVPESVASDHRAVVVTFPAP' A
#
# COMPACT_ATOMS: atom_id res chain seq x y z
N MET A 1 22.16 5.90 8.30
CA MET A 1 21.14 6.80 7.73
C MET A 1 19.81 6.22 8.16
N VAL A 2 18.96 6.98 8.85
CA VAL A 2 17.59 6.54 9.14
C VAL A 2 16.73 6.90 7.94
N ASP A 3 15.98 5.93 7.42
CA ASP A 3 15.01 6.20 6.37
C ASP A 3 13.87 7.03 6.97
N LEU A 4 13.67 8.23 6.43
CA LEU A 4 12.63 9.16 6.90
C LEU A 4 11.23 8.67 6.55
N PHE A 5 11.12 7.84 5.52
CA PHE A 5 9.86 7.31 5.02
C PHE A 5 9.90 5.79 4.95
N ALA A 6 8.82 5.16 5.39
CA ALA A 6 8.59 3.73 5.26
C ALA A 6 7.41 3.47 4.33
N ASP A 7 7.55 2.43 3.52
CA ASP A 7 6.43 1.80 2.84
C ASP A 7 5.62 1.01 3.86
N GLY A 8 4.32 1.27 3.98
CA GLY A 8 3.45 0.57 4.94
C GLY A 8 3.10 -0.86 4.52
N TRP A 9 3.36 -1.23 3.26
CA TRP A 9 2.97 -2.52 2.72
C TRP A 9 3.73 -3.73 3.31
N PRO A 10 5.07 -3.72 3.43
CA PRO A 10 5.83 -4.88 3.92
C PRO A 10 5.46 -5.32 5.33
N THR A 11 4.88 -4.43 6.14
CA THR A 11 4.52 -4.70 7.54
C THR A 11 3.04 -5.05 7.73
N THR A 12 2.15 -4.60 6.84
CA THR A 12 0.69 -4.70 7.05
C THR A 12 -0.10 -5.28 5.87
N GLY A 13 0.54 -5.49 4.72
CA GLY A 13 -0.07 -6.10 3.54
C GLY A 13 -0.25 -7.61 3.69
N ALA A 14 -1.37 -8.12 3.18
CA ALA A 14 -1.68 -9.56 3.20
C ALA A 14 -1.27 -10.29 1.91
N ASP A 15 -0.89 -9.55 0.87
CA ASP A 15 -0.57 -10.04 -0.47
C ASP A 15 0.61 -9.23 -1.07
N PRO A 16 1.10 -9.54 -2.28
CA PRO A 16 2.24 -8.82 -2.86
C PRO A 16 1.98 -7.36 -3.25
N GLY A 17 0.75 -6.84 -3.12
CA GLY A 17 0.41 -5.44 -3.38
C GLY A 17 0.43 -5.06 -4.85
N LEU A 18 0.07 -6.01 -5.71
CA LEU A 18 0.08 -5.80 -7.15
C LEU A 18 -1.13 -4.95 -7.56
N THR A 19 -0.88 -3.95 -8.37
CA THR A 19 -1.88 -2.95 -8.76
C THR A 19 -2.08 -2.86 -10.26
N TYR A 20 -1.14 -3.37 -11.07
CA TYR A 20 -1.19 -3.26 -12.52
C TYR A 20 -0.86 -4.58 -13.24
N PRO A 21 -1.54 -4.91 -14.36
CA PRO A 21 -2.79 -4.31 -14.82
C PRO A 21 -3.96 -4.69 -13.89
N ALA A 22 -5.01 -3.86 -13.82
CA ALA A 22 -6.08 -4.03 -12.84
C ALA A 22 -6.86 -5.36 -12.96
N ASP A 23 -6.99 -5.93 -14.14
CA ASP A 23 -7.69 -7.18 -14.39
C ASP A 23 -6.83 -8.43 -14.13
N ALA A 24 -5.50 -8.31 -14.24
CA ALA A 24 -4.54 -9.37 -13.93
C ALA A 24 -3.25 -8.80 -13.28
N PRO A 25 -3.30 -8.41 -12.00
CA PRO A 25 -2.17 -7.70 -11.39
C PRO A 25 -0.91 -8.54 -11.32
N GLU A 26 0.18 -8.00 -11.89
CA GLU A 26 1.50 -8.62 -11.92
C GLU A 26 2.60 -7.67 -11.43
N LYS A 27 2.32 -6.36 -11.34
CA LYS A 27 3.28 -5.33 -10.94
C LYS A 27 2.77 -4.54 -9.74
N ARG A 28 3.68 -4.24 -8.83
CA ARG A 28 3.49 -3.27 -7.76
C ARG A 28 4.21 -1.97 -8.13
N ILE A 29 3.44 -1.02 -8.64
CA ILE A 29 3.96 0.27 -9.12
C ILE A 29 3.29 1.48 -8.49
N ASP A 30 2.34 1.24 -7.57
CA ASP A 30 1.70 2.25 -6.75
C ASP A 30 2.08 2.03 -5.29
N PHE A 31 2.52 3.10 -4.61
CA PHE A 31 3.06 3.01 -3.26
C PHE A 31 2.55 4.17 -2.40
N ILE A 32 2.34 3.90 -1.12
CA ILE A 32 2.09 4.93 -0.10
C ILE A 32 3.20 4.83 0.93
N PHE A 33 4.00 5.90 1.01
CA PHE A 33 5.04 6.06 2.01
C PHE A 33 4.55 6.98 3.13
N HIS A 34 4.92 6.68 4.37
CA HIS A 34 4.63 7.50 5.54
C HIS A 34 5.89 7.79 6.33
N GLU A 35 5.88 8.85 7.12
CA GLU A 35 7.01 9.19 7.98
C GLU A 35 7.21 8.09 9.04
N THR A 36 8.46 7.75 9.33
CA THR A 36 8.78 6.68 10.30
C THR A 36 8.46 7.05 11.75
N THR A 37 8.19 8.32 12.02
CA THR A 37 7.80 8.85 13.35
C THR A 37 6.30 8.73 13.63
N TRP A 38 5.48 8.42 12.62
CA TRP A 38 4.03 8.29 12.79
C TRP A 38 3.66 6.97 13.48
N ALA A 39 2.43 6.89 13.98
CA ALA A 39 1.88 5.62 14.43
C ALA A 39 1.92 4.60 13.27
N ALA A 40 2.31 3.36 13.58
CA ALA A 40 2.40 2.32 12.56
C ALA A 40 1.02 2.07 11.91
N PRO A 41 0.96 1.83 10.59
CA PRO A 41 -0.27 1.45 9.95
C PRO A 41 -0.83 0.15 10.54
N THR A 42 -2.14 -0.01 10.48
CA THR A 42 -2.84 -1.22 10.97
C THR A 42 -3.22 -2.17 9.85
N CYS A 43 -3.29 -1.68 8.61
CA CYS A 43 -3.67 -2.49 7.45
C CYS A 43 -3.22 -1.81 6.14
N ALA A 44 -2.71 -2.59 5.20
CA ALA A 44 -2.57 -2.22 3.80
C ALA A 44 -3.34 -3.21 2.91
N ARG A 45 -4.05 -2.71 1.90
CA ARG A 45 -4.81 -3.55 0.96
C ARG A 45 -4.93 -2.93 -0.42
N VAL A 46 -5.09 -3.80 -1.42
CA VAL A 46 -5.50 -3.44 -2.78
C VAL A 46 -6.93 -3.94 -3.00
N PRO A 47 -7.95 -3.06 -3.04
CA PRO A 47 -9.30 -3.49 -3.36
C PRO A 47 -9.39 -4.07 -4.78
N GLU A 48 -10.11 -5.19 -4.93
CA GLU A 48 -10.40 -5.76 -6.25
C GLU A 48 -11.41 -4.88 -7.00
N SER A 49 -10.91 -4.12 -7.98
CA SER A 49 -11.71 -3.22 -8.81
C SER A 49 -11.01 -2.99 -10.14
N VAL A 50 -11.79 -2.77 -11.20
CA VAL A 50 -11.31 -2.47 -12.57
C VAL A 50 -11.79 -1.09 -13.04
N ALA A 51 -11.94 -0.14 -12.11
CA ALA A 51 -12.36 1.22 -12.40
C ALA A 51 -11.27 2.07 -13.10
N SER A 52 -10.01 1.63 -13.05
CA SER A 52 -8.86 2.15 -13.80
C SER A 52 -8.04 0.96 -14.33
N ASP A 53 -7.07 1.22 -15.19
CA ASP A 53 -6.00 0.29 -15.56
C ASP A 53 -5.09 -0.11 -14.38
N HIS A 54 -5.13 0.65 -13.28
CA HIS A 54 -4.53 0.33 -11.98
C HIS A 54 -5.59 0.05 -10.90
N ARG A 55 -5.24 -0.78 -9.92
CA ARG A 55 -6.00 -0.91 -8.65
C ARG A 55 -5.48 0.09 -7.62
N ALA A 56 -6.38 0.58 -6.76
CA ALA A 56 -6.01 1.50 -5.69
C ALA A 56 -5.19 0.81 -4.57
N VAL A 57 -4.24 1.53 -3.99
CA VAL A 57 -3.58 1.14 -2.74
C VAL A 57 -4.23 1.90 -1.59
N VAL A 58 -4.58 1.19 -0.52
CA VAL A 58 -5.17 1.78 0.68
C VAL A 58 -4.34 1.37 1.90
N VAL A 59 -3.89 2.35 2.67
CA VAL A 59 -3.20 2.15 3.96
C VAL A 59 -4.03 2.81 5.06
N THR A 60 -4.29 2.08 6.14
CA THR A 60 -5.06 2.54 7.30
C THR A 60 -4.13 2.82 8.47
N PHE A 61 -4.32 3.97 9.12
CA PHE A 61 -3.60 4.37 10.32
C PHE A 61 -4.55 4.35 11.53
N PRO A 62 -4.04 4.11 12.74
CA PRO A 62 -4.84 4.29 13.94
C PRO A 62 -5.26 5.75 14.08
N ALA A 63 -6.45 5.97 14.65
CA ALA A 63 -6.86 7.31 15.07
C ALA A 63 -5.91 7.83 16.19
N PRO A 64 -5.78 9.16 16.36
CA PRO A 64 -4.99 9.75 17.44
C PRO A 64 -5.38 9.29 18.84
#